data_AF-A0A100VKI5-F1
#
_entry.id   AF-A0A100VKI5-F1
#
_cell.length_a   1.000
_cell.length_b   1.000
_cell.length_c   1.000
_cell.angle_alpha   90.00
_cell.angle_beta   90.00
_cell.angle_gamma   90.00
#
_symmetry.space_group_name_H-M   'P 1'
#
loop_
_entity.id
_entity.type
_entity.pdbx_description
1 polymer ?
#
loop_
_entity_poly.entity_id
_entity_poly.type
_entity_poly.pdbx_seq_one_letter_code
_entity_poly.pdbx_strand_id
1 'polypeptide(L)'
;MKKKFYLILVLICSVFILGGCNDIDLTKEKDIILKLIESDQWSEAKMNLEKEEFKSIEDYQALYSYVDARNDYINNENGNISYEPIISKLRSIDLDTYNGVLKAEIEGFKDELIEERDKFYKDFYAKQSKEEKESREETIKTHKQEDKIVAKEIKKKVSNLIKNRDYESVLDLIILHTHLDIDIYNLYIFASAQLEREKGDEQSMIDYLELIPMAYEGEYASLISDYKLSIQPKDKWLAAERYISEIREKPIEEKERIMVYLPAIGMSAAEMRISSWGTPKKINKTTYEFGIHEQWVYSDYRYVYLEDGIVTAIQE
;
A
#
# COMPACT_ATOMS: atom_id res chain seq x y z
N MET A 1 15.25 46.20 65.76
CA MET A 1 14.24 46.65 64.76
C MET A 1 14.89 46.68 63.40
N LYS A 2 14.28 46.00 62.41
CA LYS A 2 14.19 46.27 60.95
C LYS A 2 15.50 46.67 60.20
N LYS A 3 15.83 46.22 58.99
CA LYS A 3 15.27 45.33 57.95
C LYS A 3 16.40 45.19 56.91
N LYS A 4 16.36 44.09 56.14
CA LYS A 4 17.24 43.75 55.00
C LYS A 4 17.27 44.82 53.90
N PHE A 5 18.37 44.90 53.14
CA PHE A 5 18.35 45.12 51.69
C PHE A 5 19.57 44.47 51.03
N TYR A 6 19.32 43.69 49.97
CA TYR A 6 20.29 43.03 49.10
C TYR A 6 20.73 43.98 47.98
N LEU A 7 21.99 43.88 47.52
CA LEU A 7 22.36 44.22 46.15
C LEU A 7 23.53 43.33 45.66
N ILE A 8 23.57 43.11 44.36
CA ILE A 8 24.08 41.96 43.60
C ILE A 8 25.27 42.39 42.70
N LEU A 9 26.09 41.41 42.27
CA LEU A 9 27.04 41.39 41.13
C LEU A 9 28.39 42.12 41.34
N VAL A 10 29.57 41.67 40.90
CA VAL A 10 30.01 40.68 39.89
C VAL A 10 31.35 40.11 40.37
N LEU A 11 31.57 38.79 40.29
CA LEU A 11 32.92 38.23 40.35
C LEU A 11 33.16 37.41 39.08
N ILE A 12 34.00 37.96 38.22
CA ILE A 12 34.47 37.36 36.97
C ILE A 12 35.34 36.17 37.36
N CYS A 13 34.81 34.95 37.22
CA CYS A 13 35.62 33.75 37.16
C CYS A 13 35.85 33.39 35.70
N SER A 14 37.09 33.61 35.27
CA SER A 14 37.68 33.11 34.04
C SER A 14 37.59 31.58 34.02
N VAL A 15 36.69 31.06 33.19
CA VAL A 15 36.65 29.63 32.83
C VAL A 15 37.86 29.36 31.93
N PHE A 16 38.84 28.65 32.48
CA PHE A 16 39.89 28.03 31.68
C PHE A 16 39.25 26.93 30.82
N ILE A 17 39.34 27.12 29.51
CA ILE A 17 39.06 26.09 28.51
C ILE A 17 40.20 25.07 28.63
N LEU A 18 39.96 23.99 29.38
CA LEU A 18 40.67 22.75 29.17
C LEU A 18 39.81 21.92 28.23
N GLY A 19 40.23 21.85 26.97
CA GLY A 19 39.72 20.87 26.02
C GLY A 19 40.09 19.49 26.54
N GLY A 20 39.15 18.84 27.21
CA GLY A 20 39.17 17.41 27.43
C GLY A 20 38.69 16.74 26.14
N CYS A 21 39.55 15.94 25.52
CA CYS A 21 39.09 14.82 24.74
C CYS A 21 38.20 13.98 25.67
N ASN A 22 36.89 14.03 25.48
CA ASN A 22 36.03 12.97 25.99
C ASN A 22 36.39 11.74 25.16
N ASP A 23 37.19 10.85 25.72
CA ASP A 23 37.11 9.45 25.33
C ASP A 23 35.66 9.04 25.62
N ILE A 24 34.86 8.99 24.55
CA ILE A 24 33.49 8.47 24.61
C ILE A 24 33.66 7.01 25.01
N ASP A 25 33.28 6.68 26.24
CA ASP A 25 33.22 5.30 26.70
C ASP A 25 32.05 4.63 26.01
N LEU A 26 32.30 4.13 24.79
CA LEU A 26 31.32 3.50 23.88
C LEU A 26 30.48 2.39 24.55
N THR A 27 30.93 1.89 25.70
CA THR A 27 30.23 0.93 26.56
C THR A 27 29.01 1.56 27.26
N LYS A 28 29.06 2.84 27.60
CA LYS A 28 28.06 3.54 28.41
C LYS A 28 26.80 3.88 27.63
N GLU A 29 26.91 4.32 26.38
CA GLU A 29 25.75 4.60 25.52
C GLU A 29 24.97 3.33 25.22
N LYS A 30 25.67 2.22 24.95
CA LYS A 30 25.05 0.91 24.74
C LYS A 30 24.30 0.44 25.97
N ASP A 31 24.90 0.56 27.16
CA ASP A 31 24.26 0.21 28.44
C ASP A 31 22.97 1.01 28.71
N ILE A 32 22.90 2.27 28.30
CA ILE A 32 21.69 3.09 28.43
C ILE A 32 20.57 2.50 27.59
N ILE A 33 20.84 2.16 26.33
CA ILE A 33 19.83 1.61 25.44
C ILE A 33 19.35 0.23 25.92
N LEU A 34 20.27 -0.64 26.36
CA LEU A 34 19.91 -1.96 26.89
C LEU A 34 19.00 -1.86 28.12
N LYS A 35 19.25 -0.92 29.05
CA LYS A 35 18.37 -0.70 30.21
C LYS A 35 16.98 -0.20 29.84
N LEU A 36 16.89 0.65 28.81
CA LEU A 36 15.60 1.13 28.30
C LEU A 36 14.81 -0.01 27.64
N ILE A 37 15.49 -0.89 26.90
CA ILE A 37 14.90 -2.10 26.31
C ILE A 37 14.40 -3.04 27.42
N GLU A 38 15.22 -3.34 28.43
CA GLU A 38 14.86 -4.18 29.59
C GLU A 38 13.66 -3.64 30.38
N SER A 39 13.40 -2.34 30.29
CA SER A 39 12.31 -1.64 30.99
C SER A 39 11.10 -1.35 30.08
N ASP A 40 11.07 -1.93 28.87
CA ASP A 40 10.05 -1.70 27.83
C ASP A 40 9.86 -0.22 27.44
N GLN A 41 10.89 0.61 27.61
CA GLN A 41 10.87 2.03 27.28
C GLN A 41 11.28 2.29 25.82
N TRP A 42 10.59 1.65 24.88
CA TRP A 42 10.94 1.61 23.45
C TRP A 42 10.98 3.00 22.78
N SER A 43 10.01 3.86 23.10
CA SER A 43 9.99 5.24 22.57
C SER A 43 11.19 6.06 23.05
N GLU A 44 11.59 5.88 24.31
CA GLU A 44 12.73 6.59 24.89
C GLU A 44 14.06 6.01 24.36
N ALA A 45 14.15 4.70 24.15
CA ALA A 45 15.28 4.06 23.48
C ALA A 45 15.46 4.62 22.06
N LYS A 46 14.37 4.74 21.30
CA LYS A 46 14.37 5.30 19.94
C LYS A 46 14.87 6.76 19.94
N MET A 47 14.31 7.60 20.80
CA MET A 47 14.72 9.00 20.93
C MET A 47 16.20 9.17 21.30
N ASN A 48 16.78 8.26 22.08
CA ASN A 48 18.21 8.32 22.39
C ASN A 48 19.07 7.90 21.19
N LEU A 49 18.70 6.83 20.48
CA LEU A 49 19.44 6.37 19.29
C LEU A 49 19.41 7.37 18.11
N GLU A 50 18.51 8.35 18.11
CA GLU A 50 18.52 9.44 17.13
C GLU A 50 19.60 10.50 17.39
N LYS A 51 20.16 10.56 18.60
CA LYS A 51 21.19 11.54 18.98
C LYS A 51 22.57 11.13 18.42
N GLU A 52 23.37 12.12 18.02
CA GLU A 52 24.70 11.89 17.42
C GLU A 52 25.65 11.07 18.30
N GLU A 53 25.59 11.25 19.62
CA GLU A 53 26.44 10.52 20.57
C GLU A 53 26.22 8.99 20.54
N PHE A 54 25.00 8.53 20.22
CA PHE A 54 24.65 7.10 20.16
C PHE A 54 25.00 6.44 18.83
N LYS A 55 25.29 7.20 17.77
CA LYS A 55 25.64 6.64 16.44
C LYS A 55 26.98 5.91 16.41
N SER A 56 27.79 6.09 17.46
CA SER A 56 29.10 5.48 17.62
C SER A 56 29.07 4.06 18.21
N ILE A 57 27.90 3.58 18.66
CA ILE A 57 27.72 2.21 19.16
C ILE A 57 28.09 1.20 18.06
N GLU A 58 28.89 0.19 18.41
CA GLU A 58 29.43 -0.80 17.46
C GLU A 58 28.34 -1.45 16.58
N ASP A 59 27.22 -1.82 17.18
CA ASP A 59 26.07 -2.45 16.53
C ASP A 59 24.87 -1.50 16.37
N TYR A 60 25.13 -0.20 16.26
CA TYR A 60 24.12 0.86 16.18
C TYR A 60 23.01 0.56 15.18
N GLN A 61 23.34 0.14 13.96
CA GLN A 61 22.35 -0.07 12.90
C GLN A 61 21.36 -1.19 13.24
N ALA A 62 21.85 -2.28 13.83
CA ALA A 62 21.02 -3.39 14.29
C ALA A 62 20.15 -2.95 15.47
N LEU A 63 20.74 -2.24 16.43
CA LEU A 63 20.07 -1.75 17.62
C LEU A 63 18.97 -0.74 17.28
N TYR A 64 19.24 0.20 16.36
CA TYR A 64 18.26 1.15 15.84
C TYR A 64 17.12 0.46 15.12
N SER A 65 17.43 -0.46 14.19
CA SER A 65 16.41 -1.21 13.45
C SER A 65 15.50 -2.01 14.37
N TYR A 66 16.06 -2.63 15.42
CA TYR A 66 15.29 -3.39 16.39
C TYR A 66 14.38 -2.51 17.25
N VAL A 67 14.94 -1.45 17.85
CA VAL A 67 14.19 -0.51 18.70
C VAL A 67 13.10 0.19 17.92
N ASP A 68 13.37 0.58 16.68
CA ASP A 68 12.40 1.22 15.79
C ASP A 68 11.26 0.25 15.42
N ALA A 69 11.56 -1.03 15.16
CA ALA A 69 10.55 -2.06 14.92
C ALA A 69 9.64 -2.28 16.15
N ARG A 70 10.23 -2.41 17.34
CA ARG A 70 9.48 -2.61 18.59
C ARG A 70 8.63 -1.40 18.97
N ASN A 71 9.16 -0.20 18.80
CA ASN A 71 8.41 1.03 19.02
C ASN A 71 7.18 1.11 18.09
N ASP A 72 7.34 0.76 16.81
CA ASP A 72 6.22 0.77 15.86
C ASP A 72 5.19 -0.31 16.17
N TYR A 73 5.63 -1.48 16.63
CA TYR A 73 4.73 -2.55 17.06
C TYR A 73 3.83 -2.10 18.23
N ILE A 74 4.43 -1.58 19.30
CA ILE A 74 3.71 -1.17 20.52
C ILE A 74 2.77 0.01 20.26
N ASN A 75 3.19 0.99 19.45
CA ASN A 75 2.36 2.15 19.16
C ASN A 75 1.11 1.80 18.31
N ASN A 76 1.11 0.66 17.61
CA ASN A 76 0.01 0.22 16.75
C ASN A 76 -0.77 -0.99 17.30
N GLU A 77 -0.44 -1.48 18.50
CA GLU A 77 -1.05 -2.67 19.11
C GLU A 77 -2.58 -2.53 19.28
N ASN A 78 -3.08 -1.31 19.45
CA ASN A 78 -4.51 -1.01 19.65
C ASN A 78 -5.29 -0.72 18.36
N GLY A 79 -4.67 -0.79 17.18
CA GLY A 79 -5.34 -0.47 15.92
C GLY A 79 -4.53 -0.87 14.70
N ASN A 80 -4.88 -2.01 14.09
CA ASN A 80 -4.40 -2.49 12.79
C ASN A 80 -2.86 -2.39 12.60
N ILE A 81 -2.12 -3.29 13.27
CA ILE A 81 -0.67 -3.44 13.11
C ILE A 81 -0.32 -3.61 11.62
N SER A 82 0.54 -2.73 11.10
CA SER A 82 1.15 -2.88 9.77
C SER A 82 2.41 -3.73 9.89
N TYR A 83 2.26 -5.05 9.72
CA TYR A 83 3.35 -6.01 9.96
C TYR A 83 4.54 -5.85 9.01
N GLU A 84 4.32 -5.53 7.73
CA GLU A 84 5.41 -5.53 6.72
C GLU A 84 6.49 -4.44 6.96
N PRO A 85 6.16 -3.18 7.30
CA PRO A 85 7.17 -2.19 7.70
C PRO A 85 8.02 -2.63 8.90
N ILE A 86 7.39 -3.26 9.90
CA ILE A 86 8.06 -3.72 11.13
C ILE A 86 8.99 -4.90 10.79
N ILE A 87 8.48 -5.89 10.04
CA ILE A 87 9.27 -7.04 9.57
C ILE A 87 10.44 -6.59 8.67
N SER A 88 10.26 -5.55 7.84
CA SER A 88 11.34 -5.03 7.00
C SER A 88 12.50 -4.47 7.83
N LYS A 89 12.21 -3.78 8.94
CA LYS A 89 13.24 -3.31 9.88
C LYS A 89 13.95 -4.47 10.57
N LEU A 90 13.23 -5.54 10.89
CA LEU A 90 13.86 -6.76 11.45
C LEU A 90 14.69 -7.52 10.40
N ARG A 91 14.32 -7.46 9.12
CA ARG A 91 15.08 -8.08 8.01
C ARG A 91 16.37 -7.35 7.66
N SER A 92 16.49 -6.05 7.95
CA SER A 92 17.76 -5.33 7.75
C SER A 92 18.84 -5.71 8.77
N ILE A 93 18.45 -6.43 9.83
CA ILE A 93 19.38 -7.01 10.80
C ILE A 93 19.85 -8.36 10.26
N ASP A 94 21.10 -8.41 9.80
CA ASP A 94 21.75 -9.66 9.41
C ASP A 94 22.15 -10.45 10.68
N LEU A 95 21.28 -11.38 11.07
CA LEU A 95 21.46 -12.18 12.28
C LEU A 95 22.61 -13.20 12.16
N ASP A 96 23.04 -13.55 10.95
CA ASP A 96 24.19 -14.45 10.75
C ASP A 96 25.50 -13.77 11.18
N THR A 97 25.58 -12.45 11.01
CA THR A 97 26.76 -11.65 11.34
C THR A 97 26.60 -10.81 12.62
N TYR A 98 25.37 -10.62 13.11
CA TYR A 98 25.09 -9.95 14.37
C TYR A 98 25.53 -10.80 15.57
N ASN A 99 26.44 -10.26 16.39
CA ASN A 99 26.97 -10.89 17.60
C ASN A 99 26.59 -10.15 18.90
N GLY A 100 25.60 -9.25 18.84
CA GLY A 100 25.17 -8.47 19.99
C GLY A 100 24.30 -9.28 20.96
N VAL A 101 24.19 -8.78 22.19
CA VAL A 101 23.48 -9.46 23.31
C VAL A 101 21.98 -9.68 23.05
N LEU A 102 21.38 -8.91 22.14
CA LEU A 102 19.96 -8.97 21.81
C LEU A 102 19.62 -10.00 20.72
N LYS A 103 20.59 -10.78 20.22
CA LYS A 103 20.38 -11.65 19.04
C LYS A 103 19.17 -12.58 19.21
N ALA A 104 19.10 -13.28 20.33
CA ALA A 104 18.01 -14.20 20.63
C ALA A 104 16.66 -13.50 20.80
N GLU A 105 16.66 -12.27 21.35
CA GLU A 105 15.45 -11.48 21.52
C GLU A 105 14.91 -10.97 20.18
N ILE A 106 15.80 -10.52 19.29
CA ILE A 106 15.47 -10.10 17.92
C ILE A 106 14.93 -11.28 17.11
N GLU A 107 15.58 -12.44 17.20
CA GLU A 107 15.11 -13.68 16.57
C GLU A 107 13.71 -14.06 17.04
N GLY A 108 13.50 -14.11 18.36
CA GLY A 108 12.20 -14.46 18.94
C GLY A 108 11.09 -13.50 18.53
N PHE A 109 11.34 -12.19 18.58
CA PHE A 109 10.35 -11.19 18.16
C PHE A 109 10.02 -11.28 16.67
N LYS A 110 11.02 -11.57 15.83
CA LYS A 110 10.82 -11.74 14.39
C LYS A 110 9.91 -12.93 14.08
N ASP A 111 10.10 -14.04 14.78
CA ASP A 111 9.29 -15.25 14.60
C ASP A 111 7.84 -15.02 15.07
N GLU A 112 7.67 -14.42 16.26
CA GLU A 112 6.35 -14.04 16.80
C GLU A 112 5.58 -13.14 15.82
N LEU A 113 6.23 -12.10 15.31
CA LEU A 113 5.62 -11.14 14.39
C LEU A 113 5.22 -11.76 13.05
N ILE A 114 5.98 -12.74 12.55
CA ILE A 114 5.65 -13.49 11.32
C ILE A 114 4.43 -14.37 11.56
N GLU A 115 4.34 -15.06 12.69
CA GLU A 115 3.20 -15.91 13.03
C GLU A 115 1.92 -15.09 13.18
N GLU A 116 1.98 -13.97 13.88
CA GLU A 116 0.87 -13.03 14.02
C GLU A 116 0.39 -12.48 12.68
N ARG A 117 1.33 -12.05 11.83
CA ARG A 117 1.05 -11.60 10.48
C ARG A 117 0.33 -12.67 9.67
N ASP A 118 0.85 -13.90 9.65
CA ASP A 118 0.30 -14.99 8.84
C ASP A 118 -1.11 -15.36 9.31
N LYS A 119 -1.34 -15.35 10.62
CA LYS A 119 -2.67 -15.53 11.22
C LYS A 119 -3.62 -14.40 10.83
N PHE A 120 -3.17 -13.15 10.92
CA PHE A 120 -3.97 -11.98 10.54
C PHE A 120 -4.43 -12.06 9.07
N TYR A 121 -3.50 -12.31 8.13
CA TYR A 121 -3.87 -12.42 6.71
C TYR A 121 -4.76 -13.62 6.43
N LYS A 122 -4.49 -14.76 7.07
CA LYS A 122 -5.35 -15.95 6.94
C LYS A 122 -6.79 -15.68 7.40
N ASP A 123 -6.97 -15.04 8.55
CA ASP A 123 -8.29 -14.71 9.09
C ASP A 123 -9.00 -13.63 8.25
N PHE A 124 -8.24 -12.63 7.77
CA PHE A 124 -8.71 -11.59 6.85
C PHE A 124 -9.29 -12.19 5.56
N TYR A 125 -8.53 -13.05 4.86
CA TYR A 125 -8.99 -13.69 3.63
C TYR A 125 -10.10 -14.73 3.88
N ALA A 126 -10.09 -15.41 5.03
CA ALA A 126 -11.16 -16.34 5.40
C ALA A 126 -12.50 -15.62 5.59
N LYS A 127 -12.50 -14.44 6.23
CA LYS A 127 -13.69 -13.60 6.44
C LYS A 127 -14.27 -13.08 5.12
N GLN A 128 -13.40 -12.59 4.22
CA GLN A 128 -13.77 -12.17 2.87
C GLN A 128 -14.45 -13.30 2.08
N SER A 129 -13.92 -14.53 2.18
CA SER A 129 -14.48 -15.71 1.49
C SER A 129 -15.83 -16.19 2.04
N LYS A 130 -16.17 -15.83 3.29
CA LYS A 130 -17.40 -16.26 3.98
C LYS A 130 -18.55 -15.29 3.70
N GLU A 131 -18.27 -14.00 3.70
CA GLU A 131 -19.24 -12.94 3.34
C GLU A 131 -19.64 -13.02 1.85
N GLU A 132 -18.75 -13.48 0.96
CA GLU A 132 -19.05 -13.73 -0.46
C GLU A 132 -19.85 -15.03 -0.72
N LYS A 133 -19.78 -16.01 0.19
CA LYS A 133 -20.44 -17.32 0.02
C LYS A 133 -21.92 -17.34 0.40
N GLU A 134 -22.31 -16.61 1.43
CA GLU A 134 -23.68 -16.66 1.98
C GLU A 134 -24.73 -16.02 1.05
N SER A 135 -24.31 -15.29 0.00
CA SER A 135 -25.20 -14.65 -0.98
C SER A 135 -25.55 -15.50 -2.22
N ARG A 136 -24.89 -16.65 -2.45
CA ARG A 136 -24.75 -17.16 -3.83
C ARG A 136 -24.78 -18.68 -4.04
N GLU A 137 -25.26 -19.50 -3.10
CA GLU A 137 -24.98 -20.95 -3.18
C GLU A 137 -25.97 -21.86 -3.94
N GLU A 138 -27.11 -21.40 -4.47
CA GLU A 138 -28.03 -22.33 -5.18
C GLU A 138 -28.01 -22.24 -6.72
N THR A 139 -27.56 -21.13 -7.32
CA THR A 139 -27.62 -20.91 -8.79
C THR A 139 -26.31 -21.23 -9.55
N ILE A 140 -25.18 -21.43 -8.86
CA ILE A 140 -23.82 -21.27 -9.43
C ILE A 140 -23.19 -22.53 -10.04
N LYS A 141 -23.69 -23.75 -9.78
CA LYS A 141 -22.96 -24.98 -10.16
C LYS A 141 -22.84 -25.22 -11.67
N THR A 142 -23.78 -24.76 -12.49
CA THR A 142 -23.78 -24.96 -13.94
C THR A 142 -23.02 -23.87 -14.72
N HIS A 143 -23.15 -22.59 -14.34
CA HIS A 143 -22.49 -21.47 -15.04
C HIS A 143 -20.95 -21.47 -14.89
N LYS A 144 -20.41 -21.91 -13.74
CA LYS A 144 -18.95 -21.96 -13.49
C LYS A 144 -18.15 -22.85 -14.45
N GLN A 145 -18.79 -23.82 -15.10
CA GLN A 145 -18.08 -24.71 -16.04
C GLN A 145 -17.96 -24.08 -17.42
N GLU A 146 -19.01 -23.40 -17.88
CA GLU A 146 -19.02 -22.66 -19.15
C GLU A 146 -18.09 -21.45 -19.09
N ASP A 147 -18.12 -20.67 -18.00
CA ASP A 147 -17.24 -19.51 -17.79
C ASP A 147 -15.75 -19.90 -17.83
N LYS A 148 -15.40 -21.06 -17.24
CA LYS A 148 -14.03 -21.60 -17.30
C LYS A 148 -13.60 -21.98 -18.71
N ILE A 149 -14.51 -22.53 -19.52
CA ILE A 149 -14.22 -22.88 -20.91
C ILE A 149 -14.00 -21.62 -21.73
N VAL A 150 -14.88 -20.63 -21.60
CA VAL A 150 -14.78 -19.34 -22.29
C VAL A 150 -13.49 -18.61 -21.88
N ALA A 151 -13.18 -18.54 -20.59
CA ALA A 151 -11.96 -17.91 -20.09
C ALA A 151 -10.70 -18.57 -20.67
N LYS A 152 -10.67 -19.91 -20.75
CA LYS A 152 -9.55 -20.66 -21.34
C LYS A 152 -9.37 -20.36 -22.83
N GLU A 153 -10.45 -20.25 -23.60
CA GLU A 153 -10.39 -19.90 -25.02
C GLU A 153 -9.89 -18.46 -25.23
N ILE A 154 -10.34 -17.53 -24.39
CA ILE A 154 -9.88 -16.13 -24.39
C ILE A 154 -8.38 -16.06 -24.12
N LYS A 155 -7.89 -16.66 -23.03
CA LYS A 155 -6.45 -16.66 -22.67
C LYS A 155 -5.57 -17.21 -23.79
N LYS A 156 -6.03 -18.25 -24.51
CA LYS A 156 -5.34 -18.82 -25.67
C LYS A 156 -5.19 -17.80 -26.82
N LYS A 157 -6.24 -17.04 -27.13
CA LYS A 157 -6.22 -16.01 -28.17
C LYS A 157 -5.32 -14.84 -27.76
N VAL A 158 -5.46 -14.38 -26.52
CA VAL A 158 -4.71 -13.24 -25.97
C VAL A 158 -3.20 -13.50 -25.92
N SER A 159 -2.77 -14.73 -25.62
CA SER A 159 -1.35 -15.07 -25.50
C SER A 159 -0.52 -14.74 -26.75
N ASN A 160 -1.10 -14.80 -27.95
CA ASN A 160 -0.43 -14.40 -29.18
C ASN A 160 -0.40 -12.88 -29.37
N LEU A 161 -1.48 -12.19 -28.99
CA LEU A 161 -1.59 -10.73 -29.07
C LEU A 161 -0.59 -10.05 -28.14
N ILE A 162 -0.45 -10.53 -26.89
CA ILE A 162 0.58 -10.05 -25.95
C ILE A 162 1.99 -10.18 -26.54
N LYS A 163 2.32 -11.35 -27.13
CA LYS A 163 3.66 -11.58 -27.74
C LYS A 163 3.95 -10.59 -28.87
N ASN A 164 2.92 -10.21 -29.60
CA ASN A 164 3.01 -9.23 -30.69
C ASN A 164 2.87 -7.78 -30.20
N ARG A 165 2.66 -7.56 -28.89
CA ARG A 165 2.39 -6.25 -28.28
C ARG A 165 1.16 -5.54 -28.86
N ASP A 166 0.17 -6.31 -29.30
CA ASP A 166 -1.09 -5.80 -29.85
C ASP A 166 -2.11 -5.63 -28.72
N TYR A 167 -1.89 -4.64 -27.86
CA TYR A 167 -2.66 -4.46 -26.62
C TYR A 167 -4.08 -3.91 -26.85
N GLU A 168 -4.30 -3.19 -27.95
CA GLU A 168 -5.63 -2.74 -28.38
C GLU A 168 -6.53 -3.94 -28.66
N SER A 169 -6.05 -4.90 -29.47
CA SER A 169 -6.79 -6.14 -29.73
C SER A 169 -6.95 -7.02 -28.48
N VAL A 170 -6.03 -6.93 -27.51
CA VAL A 170 -6.20 -7.59 -26.21
C VAL A 170 -7.41 -7.01 -25.48
N LEU A 171 -7.52 -5.69 -25.36
CA LEU A 171 -8.63 -5.03 -24.67
C LEU A 171 -9.97 -5.35 -25.31
N ASP A 172 -10.09 -5.24 -26.63
CA ASP A 172 -11.30 -5.55 -27.38
C ASP A 172 -11.82 -6.96 -27.08
N LEU A 173 -10.90 -7.92 -26.95
CA LEU A 173 -11.24 -9.31 -26.71
C LEU A 173 -11.71 -9.56 -25.27
N ILE A 174 -11.17 -8.83 -24.29
CA ILE A 174 -11.36 -9.17 -22.86
C ILE A 174 -12.27 -8.22 -22.10
N ILE A 175 -12.57 -7.03 -22.60
CA ILE A 175 -13.35 -6.00 -21.90
C ILE A 175 -14.71 -6.51 -21.41
N LEU A 176 -15.40 -7.35 -22.21
CA LEU A 176 -16.68 -7.94 -21.85
C LEU A 176 -16.57 -9.18 -20.95
N HIS A 177 -15.34 -9.62 -20.65
CA HIS A 177 -15.04 -10.91 -20.04
C HIS A 177 -14.22 -10.79 -18.74
N THR A 178 -13.98 -9.57 -18.27
CA THR A 178 -13.19 -9.27 -17.05
C THR A 178 -13.74 -9.94 -15.79
N HIS A 179 -15.03 -10.24 -15.75
CA HIS A 179 -15.69 -10.91 -14.62
C HIS A 179 -15.50 -12.44 -14.61
N LEU A 180 -15.02 -13.04 -15.70
CA LEU A 180 -14.94 -14.51 -15.84
C LEU A 180 -13.77 -15.12 -15.07
N ASP A 181 -12.66 -14.39 -14.98
CA ASP A 181 -11.41 -14.91 -14.44
C ASP A 181 -10.50 -13.76 -14.01
N ILE A 182 -9.84 -13.91 -12.85
CA ILE A 182 -8.96 -12.89 -12.28
C ILE A 182 -7.77 -12.56 -13.19
N ASP A 183 -7.28 -13.54 -13.97
CA ASP A 183 -6.20 -13.32 -14.92
C ASP A 183 -6.68 -12.44 -16.08
N ILE A 184 -7.94 -12.60 -16.51
CA ILE A 184 -8.53 -11.77 -17.58
C ILE A 184 -8.68 -10.33 -17.09
N TYR A 185 -9.14 -10.14 -15.85
CA TYR A 185 -9.21 -8.81 -15.24
C TYR A 185 -7.84 -8.14 -15.11
N ASN A 186 -6.85 -8.84 -14.55
CA ASN A 186 -5.51 -8.26 -14.38
C ASN A 186 -4.81 -8.02 -15.72
N LEU A 187 -5.13 -8.83 -16.73
CA LEU A 187 -4.63 -8.63 -18.07
C LEU A 187 -5.28 -7.45 -18.80
N TYR A 188 -6.56 -7.17 -18.52
CA TYR A 188 -7.22 -5.94 -18.95
C TYR A 188 -6.48 -4.73 -18.40
N ILE A 189 -6.26 -4.69 -17.08
CA ILE A 189 -5.52 -3.60 -16.45
C ILE A 189 -4.12 -3.45 -17.06
N PHE A 190 -3.41 -4.57 -17.25
CA PHE A 190 -2.07 -4.55 -17.82
C PHE A 190 -2.05 -4.03 -19.26
N ALA A 191 -2.97 -4.48 -20.11
CA ALA A 191 -3.08 -4.02 -21.49
C ALA A 191 -3.42 -2.53 -21.56
N SER A 192 -4.32 -2.04 -20.69
CA SER A 192 -4.62 -0.61 -20.55
C SER A 192 -3.37 0.19 -20.18
N ALA A 193 -2.57 -0.28 -19.22
CA ALA A 193 -1.31 0.36 -18.86
C ALA A 193 -0.34 0.45 -20.06
N GLN A 194 -0.26 -0.58 -20.90
CA GLN A 194 0.61 -0.57 -22.08
C GLN A 194 0.16 0.45 -23.12
N LEU A 195 -1.16 0.63 -23.33
CA LEU A 195 -1.66 1.65 -24.25
C LEU A 195 -1.36 3.07 -23.74
N GLU A 196 -1.49 3.33 -22.44
CA GLU A 196 -1.10 4.63 -21.87
C GLU A 196 0.40 4.89 -22.05
N ARG A 197 1.23 3.87 -21.90
CA ARG A 197 2.66 3.97 -22.23
C ARG A 197 2.90 4.30 -23.70
N GLU A 198 2.18 3.70 -24.63
CA GLU A 198 2.32 3.98 -26.08
C GLU A 198 1.91 5.42 -26.43
N LYS A 199 0.94 5.98 -25.70
CA LYS A 199 0.56 7.40 -25.76
C LYS A 199 1.60 8.32 -25.10
N GLY A 200 2.55 7.77 -24.34
CA GLY A 200 3.55 8.52 -23.58
C GLY A 200 3.04 9.03 -22.23
N ASP A 201 1.89 8.56 -21.75
CA ASP A 201 1.35 8.89 -20.43
C ASP A 201 1.85 7.89 -19.37
N GLU A 202 3.05 8.16 -18.89
CA GLU A 202 3.73 7.30 -17.90
C GLU A 202 3.01 7.27 -16.55
N GLN A 203 2.35 8.38 -16.16
CA GLN A 203 1.62 8.43 -14.90
C GLN A 203 0.36 7.56 -14.97
N SER A 204 -0.45 7.72 -16.01
CA SER A 204 -1.66 6.89 -16.19
C SER A 204 -1.30 5.40 -16.32
N MET A 205 -0.18 5.08 -16.98
CA MET A 205 0.35 3.71 -17.00
C MET A 205 0.63 3.19 -15.57
N ILE A 206 1.33 3.97 -14.73
CA ILE A 206 1.63 3.58 -13.35
C ILE A 206 0.34 3.39 -12.56
N ASP A 207 -0.60 4.31 -12.66
CA ASP A 207 -1.89 4.27 -11.96
C ASP A 207 -2.66 2.97 -12.27
N TYR A 208 -2.69 2.53 -13.53
CA TYR A 208 -3.26 1.22 -13.88
C TYR A 208 -2.51 0.07 -13.21
N LEU A 209 -1.18 0.06 -13.25
CA LEU A 209 -0.39 -1.03 -12.68
C LEU A 209 -0.49 -1.13 -11.15
N GLU A 210 -0.79 -0.03 -10.45
CA GLU A 210 -1.06 -0.02 -9.02
C GLU A 210 -2.32 -0.81 -8.65
N LEU A 211 -3.27 -0.95 -9.58
CA LEU A 211 -4.48 -1.76 -9.39
C LEU A 211 -4.20 -3.27 -9.40
N ILE A 212 -3.07 -3.71 -9.96
CA ILE A 212 -2.69 -5.13 -9.98
C ILE A 212 -1.80 -5.42 -8.77
N PRO A 213 -2.23 -6.28 -7.83
CA PRO A 213 -1.43 -6.57 -6.65
C PRO A 213 -0.09 -7.23 -7.00
N MET A 214 0.98 -6.89 -6.28
CA MET A 214 2.28 -7.54 -6.36
C MET A 214 2.22 -9.02 -5.96
N ALA A 215 1.18 -9.41 -5.21
CA ALA A 215 0.88 -10.78 -4.82
C ALA A 215 -0.02 -11.54 -5.82
N TYR A 216 -0.30 -10.98 -7.00
CA TYR A 216 -1.01 -11.70 -8.05
C TYR A 216 -0.22 -12.94 -8.50
N GLU A 217 -0.83 -14.13 -8.42
CA GLU A 217 -0.19 -15.43 -8.73
C GLU A 217 -0.77 -16.11 -9.99
N GLY A 218 -1.48 -15.37 -10.84
CA GLY A 218 -2.13 -15.91 -12.03
C GLY A 218 -1.20 -16.24 -13.19
N GLU A 219 -1.78 -16.67 -14.33
CA GLU A 219 -1.02 -17.12 -15.51
C GLU A 219 -0.03 -16.05 -16.03
N TYR A 220 -0.39 -14.77 -15.87
CA TYR A 220 0.41 -13.63 -16.32
C TYR A 220 1.23 -12.96 -15.21
N ALA A 221 1.32 -13.56 -14.01
CA ALA A 221 1.98 -12.97 -12.85
C ALA A 221 3.45 -12.61 -13.10
N SER A 222 4.23 -13.52 -13.70
CA SER A 222 5.64 -13.27 -14.02
C SER A 222 5.78 -12.09 -14.98
N LEU A 223 5.03 -12.09 -16.08
CA LEU A 223 5.06 -11.00 -17.06
C LEU A 223 4.81 -9.63 -16.41
N ILE A 224 3.76 -9.55 -15.60
CA ILE A 224 3.31 -8.30 -15.00
C ILE A 224 4.27 -7.85 -13.89
N SER A 225 4.71 -8.77 -13.03
CA SER A 225 5.65 -8.44 -11.95
C SER A 225 7.02 -8.03 -12.48
N ASP A 226 7.56 -8.74 -13.48
CA ASP A 226 8.82 -8.36 -14.14
C ASP A 226 8.73 -6.96 -14.76
N TYR A 227 7.59 -6.66 -15.40
CA TYR A 227 7.34 -5.34 -15.97
C TYR A 227 7.24 -4.25 -14.90
N LYS A 228 6.44 -4.46 -13.85
CA LYS A 228 6.31 -3.53 -12.72
C LYS A 228 7.67 -3.23 -12.08
N LEU A 229 8.48 -4.26 -11.84
CA LEU A 229 9.81 -4.12 -11.25
C LEU A 229 10.83 -3.44 -12.18
N SER A 230 10.61 -3.48 -13.49
CA SER A 230 11.42 -2.72 -14.46
C SER A 230 11.15 -1.21 -14.44
N ILE A 231 9.96 -0.80 -13.98
CA ILE A 231 9.55 0.61 -13.88
C ILE A 231 10.02 1.24 -12.58
N GLN A 232 9.70 0.59 -11.45
CA GLN A 232 10.03 1.11 -10.12
C GLN A 232 10.19 -0.04 -9.11
N PRO A 233 10.93 0.20 -8.02
CA PRO A 233 11.21 -0.85 -7.05
C PRO A 233 9.95 -1.29 -6.30
N LYS A 234 9.98 -2.53 -5.80
CA LYS A 234 8.83 -3.22 -5.19
C LYS A 234 8.16 -2.43 -4.06
N ASP A 235 8.95 -1.72 -3.26
CA ASP A 235 8.51 -0.88 -2.15
C ASP A 235 7.55 0.22 -2.56
N LYS A 236 7.74 0.83 -3.74
CA LYS A 236 6.79 1.84 -4.27
C LYS A 236 5.44 1.22 -4.62
N TRP A 237 5.42 0.05 -5.26
CA TRP A 237 4.18 -0.67 -5.55
C TRP A 237 3.43 -1.08 -4.28
N LEU A 238 4.16 -1.59 -3.28
CA LEU A 238 3.56 -1.94 -1.99
C LEU A 238 3.04 -0.72 -1.23
N ALA A 239 3.66 0.46 -1.39
CA ALA A 239 3.15 1.70 -0.82
C ALA A 239 1.83 2.13 -1.46
N ALA A 240 1.71 2.02 -2.79
CA ALA A 240 0.47 2.28 -3.51
C ALA A 240 -0.64 1.29 -3.10
N GLU A 241 -0.33 0.01 -2.96
CA GLU A 241 -1.29 -1.02 -2.51
C GLU A 241 -1.81 -0.75 -1.08
N ARG A 242 -0.92 -0.32 -0.17
CA ARG A 242 -1.32 0.11 1.18
C ARG A 242 -2.26 1.31 1.11
N TYR A 243 -1.91 2.32 0.34
CA TYR A 243 -2.75 3.50 0.13
C TYR A 243 -4.13 3.14 -0.42
N ILE A 244 -4.19 2.31 -1.46
CA ILE A 244 -5.45 1.81 -2.05
C ILE A 244 -6.28 1.04 -1.02
N SER A 245 -5.64 0.19 -0.21
CA SER A 245 -6.31 -0.61 0.82
C SER A 245 -6.86 0.27 1.95
N GLU A 246 -6.07 1.23 2.42
CA GLU A 246 -6.50 2.22 3.41
C GLU A 246 -7.71 3.01 2.92
N ILE A 247 -7.74 3.39 1.64
CA ILE A 247 -8.92 4.03 1.06
C ILE A 247 -10.10 3.06 1.02
N ARG A 248 -9.90 1.80 0.64
CA ARG A 248 -10.97 0.77 0.61
C ARG A 248 -11.60 0.50 1.98
N GLU A 249 -10.92 0.79 3.07
CA GLU A 249 -11.47 0.65 4.43
C GLU A 249 -12.20 1.91 4.92
N LYS A 250 -12.05 3.06 4.25
CA LYS A 250 -12.69 4.31 4.65
C LYS A 250 -14.21 4.31 4.41
N PRO A 251 -14.99 5.14 5.14
CA PRO A 251 -16.40 5.38 4.82
C PRO A 251 -16.56 5.86 3.38
N ILE A 252 -17.66 5.51 2.72
CA ILE A 252 -17.94 5.85 1.30
C ILE A 252 -17.76 7.36 1.06
N GLU A 253 -18.23 8.21 1.98
CA GLU A 253 -18.11 9.67 1.92
C GLU A 253 -16.66 10.19 1.94
N GLU A 254 -15.73 9.43 2.51
CA GLU A 254 -14.30 9.76 2.55
C GLU A 254 -13.52 9.09 1.42
N LYS A 255 -13.90 7.87 1.01
CA LYS A 255 -13.48 7.25 -0.26
C LYS A 255 -13.75 8.16 -1.45
N GLU A 256 -14.94 8.75 -1.48
CA GLU A 256 -15.38 9.72 -2.49
C GLU A 256 -14.51 10.97 -2.56
N ARG A 257 -13.75 11.28 -1.50
CA ARG A 257 -12.82 12.42 -1.48
C ARG A 257 -11.38 12.06 -1.86
N ILE A 258 -11.01 10.78 -1.84
CA ILE A 258 -9.61 10.33 -1.90
C ILE A 258 -9.33 9.42 -3.10
N MET A 259 -10.29 8.58 -3.52
CA MET A 259 -10.05 7.57 -4.55
C MET A 259 -10.46 8.07 -5.92
N VAL A 260 -9.45 8.32 -6.75
CA VAL A 260 -9.60 8.67 -8.16
C VAL A 260 -9.56 7.37 -8.97
N TYR A 261 -10.70 6.71 -9.15
CA TYR A 261 -10.79 5.52 -10.01
C TYR A 261 -10.78 5.92 -11.49
N LEU A 262 -10.19 5.15 -12.40
CA LEU A 262 -10.43 5.41 -13.83
C LEU A 262 -11.88 5.05 -14.18
N PRO A 263 -12.61 5.85 -14.97
CA PRO A 263 -13.97 5.54 -15.38
C PRO A 263 -14.09 4.13 -15.96
N ALA A 264 -15.07 3.39 -15.47
CA ALA A 264 -15.36 2.05 -15.97
C ALA A 264 -16.87 1.84 -16.13
N ILE A 265 -17.22 1.01 -17.10
CA ILE A 265 -18.59 0.50 -17.26
C ILE A 265 -18.95 -0.32 -16.04
N GLY A 266 -20.19 -0.16 -15.55
CA GLY A 266 -20.71 -0.78 -14.33
C GLY A 266 -20.52 0.06 -13.06
N MET A 267 -19.73 1.15 -13.11
CA MET A 267 -19.65 2.09 -12.00
C MET A 267 -20.99 2.77 -11.75
N SER A 268 -21.31 3.05 -10.49
CA SER A 268 -22.39 3.96 -10.14
C SER A 268 -22.06 5.40 -10.52
N ALA A 269 -23.09 6.25 -10.61
CA ALA A 269 -22.94 7.68 -10.77
C ALA A 269 -22.07 8.32 -9.66
N ALA A 270 -22.11 7.79 -8.43
CA ALA A 270 -21.26 8.29 -7.34
C ALA A 270 -19.79 7.96 -7.62
N GLU A 271 -19.48 6.70 -7.93
CA GLU A 271 -18.13 6.23 -8.30
C GLU A 271 -17.59 6.97 -9.53
N MET A 272 -18.45 7.25 -10.51
CA MET A 272 -18.07 8.01 -11.71
C MET A 272 -17.71 9.47 -11.40
N ARG A 273 -18.37 10.14 -10.44
CA ARG A 273 -18.04 11.54 -10.07
C ARG A 273 -16.70 11.69 -9.36
N ILE A 274 -16.28 10.63 -8.67
CA ILE A 274 -15.03 10.59 -7.91
C ILE A 274 -13.89 9.96 -8.71
N SER A 275 -14.19 9.50 -9.93
CA SER A 275 -13.22 8.96 -10.87
C SER A 275 -12.15 9.99 -11.30
N SER A 276 -11.16 9.56 -12.06
CA SER A 276 -10.14 10.40 -12.72
C SER A 276 -10.72 11.40 -13.70
N TRP A 277 -11.95 11.20 -14.17
CA TRP A 277 -12.63 12.21 -14.97
C TRP A 277 -13.32 13.28 -14.10
N GLY A 278 -13.53 13.00 -12.82
CA GLY A 278 -14.12 13.93 -11.85
C GLY A 278 -15.60 14.22 -12.15
N THR A 279 -16.04 15.45 -11.88
CA THR A 279 -17.42 15.86 -12.13
C THR A 279 -17.63 16.27 -13.60
N PRO A 280 -18.74 15.87 -14.23
CA PRO A 280 -19.01 16.24 -15.61
C PRO A 280 -19.29 17.74 -15.74
N LYS A 281 -18.87 18.33 -16.85
CA LYS A 281 -19.18 19.73 -17.20
C LYS A 281 -20.68 19.92 -17.47
N LYS A 282 -21.35 18.89 -17.97
CA LYS A 282 -22.78 18.92 -18.27
C LYS A 282 -23.39 17.53 -18.11
N ILE A 283 -24.60 17.47 -17.58
CA ILE A 283 -25.42 16.25 -17.54
C ILE A 283 -26.69 16.51 -18.35
N ASN A 284 -26.92 15.72 -19.40
CA ASN A 284 -28.17 15.65 -20.14
C ASN A 284 -28.97 14.47 -19.59
N LYS A 285 -30.14 14.71 -18.99
CA LYS A 285 -30.98 13.69 -18.35
C LYS A 285 -32.29 13.53 -19.10
N THR A 286 -32.69 12.29 -19.35
CA THR A 286 -33.98 11.92 -19.92
C THR A 286 -34.66 10.89 -19.02
N THR A 287 -35.89 11.16 -18.59
CA THR A 287 -36.69 10.23 -17.79
C THR A 287 -37.78 9.62 -18.66
N TYR A 288 -37.84 8.29 -18.71
CA TYR A 288 -38.89 7.52 -19.34
C TYR A 288 -39.74 6.82 -18.27
N GLU A 289 -40.88 6.25 -18.67
CA GLU A 289 -41.72 5.43 -17.79
C GLU A 289 -40.99 4.17 -17.28
N PHE A 290 -40.00 3.69 -18.04
CA PHE A 290 -39.27 2.45 -17.79
C PHE A 290 -37.85 2.65 -17.23
N GLY A 291 -37.41 3.89 -16.95
CA GLY A 291 -36.09 4.16 -16.39
C GLY A 291 -35.56 5.56 -16.68
N ILE A 292 -34.36 5.84 -16.19
CA ILE A 292 -33.65 7.12 -16.34
C ILE A 292 -32.37 6.91 -17.14
N HIS A 293 -32.24 7.66 -18.24
CA HIS A 293 -31.03 7.71 -19.05
C HIS A 293 -30.29 9.04 -18.84
N GLU A 294 -28.98 9.01 -18.58
CA GLU A 294 -28.16 10.19 -18.41
C GLU A 294 -26.91 10.14 -19.30
N GLN A 295 -26.59 11.26 -19.95
CA GLN A 295 -25.33 11.46 -20.65
C GLN A 295 -24.54 12.57 -19.95
N TRP A 296 -23.34 12.23 -19.51
CA TRP A 296 -22.41 13.09 -18.79
C TRP A 296 -21.30 13.50 -19.75
N VAL A 297 -21.09 14.81 -19.88
CA VAL A 297 -20.15 15.42 -20.81
C VAL A 297 -18.95 15.95 -20.04
N TYR A 298 -17.75 15.58 -20.47
CA TYR A 298 -16.48 16.00 -19.91
C TYR A 298 -15.71 16.90 -20.90
N SER A 299 -14.52 17.36 -20.49
CA SER A 299 -13.56 18.00 -21.40
C SER A 299 -13.07 17.01 -22.45
N ASP A 300 -12.41 17.52 -23.50
CA ASP A 300 -11.68 16.70 -24.47
C ASP A 300 -12.55 15.65 -25.19
N TYR A 301 -13.81 15.98 -25.49
CA TYR A 301 -14.75 15.12 -26.23
C TYR A 301 -15.05 13.78 -25.56
N ARG A 302 -14.97 13.73 -24.22
CA ARG A 302 -15.28 12.55 -23.42
C ARG A 302 -16.73 12.54 -22.92
N TYR A 303 -17.36 11.37 -22.95
CA TYR A 303 -18.75 11.16 -22.55
C TYR A 303 -18.94 9.88 -21.73
N VAL A 304 -19.87 9.93 -20.79
CA VAL A 304 -20.32 8.76 -20.03
C VAL A 304 -21.82 8.65 -20.12
N TYR A 305 -22.32 7.45 -20.38
CA TYR A 305 -23.74 7.14 -20.48
C TYR A 305 -24.14 6.26 -19.30
N LEU A 306 -25.25 6.61 -18.66
CA LEU A 306 -25.76 5.90 -17.49
C LEU A 306 -27.22 5.50 -17.72
N GLU A 307 -27.55 4.28 -17.29
CA GLU A 307 -28.93 3.80 -17.14
C GLU A 307 -29.19 3.60 -15.64
N ASP A 308 -30.22 4.24 -15.12
CA ASP A 308 -30.63 4.20 -13.70
C ASP A 308 -29.48 4.42 -12.72
N GLY A 309 -28.56 5.31 -13.09
CA GLY A 309 -27.41 5.70 -12.26
C GLY A 309 -26.23 4.73 -12.33
N ILE A 310 -26.21 3.79 -13.27
CA ILE A 310 -25.08 2.88 -13.53
C ILE A 310 -24.49 3.19 -14.91
N VAL A 311 -23.17 3.32 -15.01
CA VAL A 311 -22.44 3.56 -16.25
C VAL A 311 -22.61 2.36 -17.18
N THR A 312 -23.18 2.60 -18.35
CA THR A 312 -23.42 1.59 -19.39
C THR A 312 -22.52 1.75 -20.61
N ALA A 313 -22.00 2.96 -20.85
CA ALA A 313 -21.01 3.22 -21.89
C ALA A 313 -20.10 4.40 -21.53
N ILE A 314 -18.87 4.34 -22.03
CA ILE A 314 -17.88 5.41 -21.95
C ILE A 314 -17.39 5.66 -23.38
N GLN A 315 -17.26 6.92 -23.76
CA GLN A 315 -16.78 7.35 -25.08
C GLN A 315 -15.67 8.39 -24.87
N GLU A 316 -14.55 8.22 -25.55
CA GLU A 316 -13.36 9.09 -25.48
C GLU A 316 -12.70 9.30 -26.84
#